data_AF-A0A1L7I1W2-F1
#
_entry.id   AF-A0A1L7I1W2-F1
#
_cell.length_a   1.000
_cell.length_b   1.000
_cell.length_c   1.000
_cell.angle_alpha   90.00
_cell.angle_beta   90.00
_cell.angle_gamma   90.00
#
_symmetry.space_group_name_H-M   'P 1'
#
loop_
_entity.id
_entity.type
_entity.pdbx_description
1 polymer ?
#
loop_
_entity_poly.entity_id
_entity_poly.type
_entity_poly.pdbx_seq_one_letter_code
_entity_poly.pdbx_strand_id
1 'polypeptide(L)'
;MNLVDFIADNKSAIAEEWIKFAQKNILLTKQMNREDIKDHVIQILDRIIYDMRSSQSDVEQKIKSQGNKVLNMAETQAANDHGEQRLDAGFDFMQLSAEFRALRASVLRL
;
A
#
# COMPACT_ATOMS: atom_id res chain seq x y z
N MET A 1 -18.78 7.72 -8.41
CA MET A 1 -17.58 7.93 -7.58
C MET A 1 -16.37 7.46 -8.36
N ASN A 2 -15.28 8.23 -8.39
CA ASN A 2 -14.02 7.78 -9.01
C ASN A 2 -13.23 6.91 -8.01
N LEU A 3 -12.18 6.24 -8.47
CA LEU A 3 -11.41 5.30 -7.63
C LEU A 3 -10.75 5.98 -6.42
N VAL A 4 -10.22 7.20 -6.57
CA VAL A 4 -9.51 7.87 -5.48
C VAL A 4 -10.45 8.32 -4.37
N ASP A 5 -11.66 8.77 -4.72
CA ASP A 5 -12.71 9.11 -3.75
C ASP A 5 -13.23 7.84 -3.06
N PHE A 6 -13.43 6.76 -3.82
CA PHE A 6 -13.80 5.46 -3.26
C PHE A 6 -12.79 4.98 -2.20
N ILE A 7 -11.48 5.02 -2.50
CA ILE A 7 -10.44 4.61 -1.56
C ILE A 7 -10.46 5.51 -0.32
N ALA A 8 -10.59 6.83 -0.51
CA ALA A 8 -10.63 7.80 0.60
C ALA A 8 -11.81 7.55 1.55
N ASP A 9 -13.00 7.29 1.01
CA ASP A 9 -14.21 7.09 1.80
C ASP A 9 -14.25 5.72 2.50
N ASN A 10 -13.50 4.73 1.99
CA ASN A 10 -13.52 3.35 2.47
C ASN A 10 -12.22 2.89 3.13
N LYS A 11 -11.28 3.79 3.46
CA LYS A 11 -9.94 3.42 3.99
C LYS A 11 -10.01 2.42 5.14
N SER A 12 -10.88 2.65 6.12
CA SER A 12 -11.01 1.75 7.27
C SER A 12 -11.54 0.38 6.84
N ALA A 13 -12.54 0.30 5.96
CA ALA A 13 -13.06 -0.97 5.46
C ALA A 13 -12.02 -1.74 4.64
N ILE A 14 -11.26 -1.04 3.78
CA ILE A 14 -10.16 -1.61 3.00
C ILE A 14 -9.07 -2.17 3.93
N ALA A 15 -8.70 -1.42 4.98
CA ALA A 15 -7.71 -1.87 5.95
C ALA A 15 -8.18 -3.12 6.71
N GLU A 16 -9.44 -3.19 7.12
CA GLU A 16 -10.01 -4.36 7.79
C GLU A 16 -10.03 -5.60 6.88
N GLU A 17 -10.40 -5.45 5.62
CA GLU A 17 -10.37 -6.53 4.63
C GLU A 17 -8.93 -7.00 4.36
N TRP A 18 -7.99 -6.06 4.29
CA TRP A 18 -6.57 -6.35 4.16
C TRP A 18 -6.04 -7.15 5.37
N ILE A 19 -6.35 -6.71 6.60
CA ILE A 19 -5.92 -7.37 7.84
C ILE A 19 -6.40 -8.83 7.87
N LYS A 20 -7.67 -9.07 7.53
CA LYS A 20 -8.22 -10.43 7.44
C LYS A 20 -7.43 -11.30 6.47
N PHE A 21 -7.06 -10.75 5.31
CA PHE A 21 -6.26 -11.47 4.33
C PHE A 21 -4.84 -11.75 4.86
N ALA A 22 -4.17 -10.71 5.38
CA ALA A 22 -2.80 -10.78 5.85
C ALA A 22 -2.67 -11.80 6.99
N GLN A 23 -3.49 -11.69 8.03
CA GLN A 23 -3.49 -12.63 9.15
C GLN A 23 -3.78 -14.07 8.74
N LYS A 24 -4.55 -14.27 7.65
CA LYS A 24 -4.83 -15.61 7.11
C LYS A 24 -3.63 -16.19 6.34
N ASN A 25 -2.93 -15.37 5.57
CA ASN A 25 -1.99 -15.86 4.53
C ASN A 25 -0.51 -15.51 4.77
N ILE A 26 -0.20 -14.57 5.66
CA ILE A 26 1.16 -14.08 5.93
C ILE A 26 1.49 -14.37 7.39
N LEU A 27 2.27 -15.43 7.64
CA LEU A 27 2.52 -15.95 8.99
C LEU A 27 3.01 -14.87 9.98
N LEU A 28 3.93 -14.01 9.54
CA LEU A 28 4.55 -12.97 10.38
C LEU A 28 3.54 -11.90 10.81
N THR A 29 2.52 -11.61 10.00
CA THR A 29 1.48 -10.65 10.37
C THR A 29 0.62 -11.13 11.53
N LYS A 30 0.63 -12.43 11.86
CA LYS A 30 -0.04 -12.97 13.06
C LYS A 30 0.65 -12.58 14.36
N GLN A 31 1.93 -12.21 14.30
CA GLN A 31 2.74 -11.84 15.47
C GLN A 31 2.80 -10.33 15.69
N MET A 32 2.40 -9.55 14.69
CA MET A 32 2.36 -8.10 14.76
C MET A 32 1.10 -7.60 15.47
N ASN A 33 1.20 -6.45 16.12
CA ASN A 33 0.04 -5.77 16.69
C ASN A 33 -0.93 -5.35 15.57
N ARG A 34 -2.21 -5.63 15.78
CA ARG A 34 -3.26 -5.36 14.79
C ARG A 34 -3.45 -3.88 14.52
N GLU A 35 -3.37 -3.02 15.53
CA GLU A 35 -3.50 -1.57 15.35
C GLU A 35 -2.30 -1.02 14.59
N ASP A 36 -1.08 -1.47 14.90
CA ASP A 36 0.11 -1.08 14.13
C ASP A 36 -0.01 -1.49 12.65
N ILE A 37 -0.52 -2.69 12.37
CA ILE A 37 -0.82 -3.12 11.00
C ILE A 37 -1.84 -2.18 10.35
N LYS A 38 -2.94 -1.88 11.05
CA LYS A 38 -4.01 -1.04 10.53
C LYS A 38 -3.50 0.35 10.17
N ASP A 39 -2.76 0.98 11.07
CA ASP A 39 -2.17 2.30 10.87
C ASP A 39 -1.22 2.29 9.66
N HIS A 40 -0.38 1.26 9.51
CA HIS A 40 0.48 1.12 8.33
C HIS A 40 -0.33 1.01 7.03
N VAL A 41 -1.40 0.20 6.99
CA VAL A 41 -2.24 0.09 5.79
C VAL A 41 -2.90 1.42 5.45
N ILE A 42 -3.38 2.16 6.46
CA ILE A 42 -3.95 3.50 6.26
C ILE A 42 -2.91 4.46 5.68
N GLN A 43 -1.67 4.46 6.18
CA GLN A 43 -0.59 5.30 5.65
C GLN A 43 -0.27 4.97 4.18
N ILE A 44 -0.25 3.69 3.81
CA ILE A 44 -0.08 3.28 2.40
C ILE A 44 -1.23 3.80 1.53
N LEU A 45 -2.47 3.65 2.01
CA LEU A 45 -3.65 4.16 1.29
C LEU A 45 -3.61 5.68 1.12
N ASP A 46 -3.23 6.42 2.15
CA ASP A 46 -3.08 7.87 2.09
C ASP A 46 -2.00 8.29 1.09
N ARG A 47 -0.88 7.56 1.03
CA ARG A 47 0.16 7.82 0.03
C ARG A 47 -0.32 7.54 -1.40
N ILE A 48 -1.10 6.47 -1.60
CA ILE A 48 -1.72 6.14 -2.89
C ILE A 48 -2.72 7.23 -3.29
N ILE A 49 -3.59 7.67 -2.37
CA ILE A 49 -4.56 8.74 -2.62
C ILE A 49 -3.83 10.02 -3.03
N TYR A 50 -2.81 10.43 -2.27
CA TYR A 50 -2.02 11.61 -2.60
C TYR A 50 -1.39 11.50 -4.00
N ASP A 51 -0.81 10.33 -4.31
CA ASP A 51 -0.20 10.06 -5.61
C ASP A 51 -1.22 10.10 -6.76
N MET A 52 -2.41 9.52 -6.56
CA MET A 52 -3.51 9.54 -7.54
C MET A 52 -4.08 10.93 -7.78
N ARG A 53 -4.06 11.81 -6.77
CA ARG A 53 -4.49 13.21 -6.90
C ARG A 53 -3.42 14.12 -7.50
N SER A 54 -2.17 13.66 -7.60
CA SER A 54 -1.09 14.46 -8.18
C SER A 54 -1.31 14.71 -9.67
N SER A 55 -1.21 15.99 -10.07
CA SER A 55 -1.35 16.40 -11.47
C SER A 55 -0.21 15.81 -12.30
N GLN A 56 -0.58 15.16 -13.39
CA GLN A 56 0.34 14.51 -14.33
C GLN A 56 -0.25 14.64 -15.75
N SER A 57 0.60 14.90 -16.72
CA SER A 57 0.29 14.76 -18.14
C SER A 57 0.23 13.28 -18.54
N ASP A 58 -0.38 12.98 -19.69
CA ASP A 58 -0.43 11.62 -20.23
C ASP A 58 0.97 11.00 -20.42
N VAL A 59 1.96 11.83 -20.76
CA VAL A 59 3.36 11.41 -20.93
C VAL A 59 3.96 11.03 -19.58
N GLU A 60 3.77 11.85 -18.55
CA GLU A 60 4.26 11.57 -17.19
C GLU A 60 3.60 10.32 -16.61
N GLN A 61 2.28 10.16 -16.80
CA GLN A 61 1.55 8.98 -16.38
C GLN A 61 2.10 7.71 -17.04
N LYS A 62 2.36 7.75 -18.35
CA LYS A 62 2.94 6.62 -19.10
C LYS A 62 4.33 6.26 -18.58
N ILE A 63 5.23 7.25 -18.45
CA ILE A 63 6.61 7.04 -17.94
C ILE A 63 6.57 6.41 -16.55
N LYS A 64 5.74 6.94 -15.65
CA LYS A 64 5.57 6.43 -14.29
C LYS A 64 5.02 5.00 -14.26
N SER A 65 4.01 4.69 -15.08
CA SER A 65 3.40 3.35 -15.11
C SER A 65 4.37 2.24 -15.52
N GLN A 66 5.44 2.61 -16.23
CA GLN A 66 6.50 1.70 -16.66
C GLN A 66 7.68 1.66 -15.68
N GLY A 67 7.62 2.40 -14.57
CA GLY A 67 8.71 2.51 -13.59
C GLY A 67 9.89 3.37 -14.06
N ASN A 68 9.72 4.14 -15.15
CA ASN A 68 10.80 4.94 -15.75
C ASN A 68 10.85 6.38 -15.22
N LYS A 69 9.99 6.74 -14.25
CA LYS A 69 10.03 8.04 -13.61
C LYS A 69 11.25 8.10 -12.69
N VAL A 70 12.07 9.15 -12.84
CA VAL A 70 13.10 9.48 -11.85
C VAL A 70 12.40 9.97 -10.59
N LEU A 71 12.52 9.21 -9.51
CA LEU A 71 11.95 9.55 -8.20
C LEU A 71 12.98 10.32 -7.38
N ASN A 72 12.52 11.36 -6.68
CA ASN A 72 13.35 12.04 -5.68
C ASN A 72 13.28 11.32 -4.32
N MET A 73 14.14 11.71 -3.38
CA MET A 73 14.21 11.09 -2.05
C MET A 73 12.88 11.16 -1.29
N ALA A 74 12.17 12.29 -1.36
CA ALA A 74 10.89 12.44 -0.68
C ALA A 74 9.82 11.51 -1.27
N GLU A 75 9.89 11.19 -2.56
CA GLU A 75 8.96 10.26 -3.20
C GLU A 75 9.22 8.80 -2.82
N THR A 76 10.47 8.42 -2.55
CA THR A 76 10.87 7.05 -2.20
C THR A 76 10.87 6.77 -0.71
N GLN A 77 10.97 7.78 0.14
CA GLN A 77 11.14 7.62 1.59
C GLN A 77 10.11 6.68 2.21
N ALA A 78 8.82 6.91 1.99
CA ALA A 78 7.77 6.08 2.58
C ALA A 78 7.84 4.60 2.13
N ALA A 79 8.26 4.34 0.89
CA ALA A 79 8.44 2.98 0.39
C ALA A 79 9.68 2.32 1.01
N ASN A 80 10.76 3.09 1.22
CA ASN A 80 11.96 2.62 1.89
C ASN A 80 11.68 2.30 3.37
N ASP A 81 11.04 3.21 4.10
CA ASP A 81 10.68 3.02 5.51
C ASP A 81 9.81 1.77 5.69
N HIS A 82 8.80 1.60 4.82
CA HIS A 82 7.96 0.41 4.81
C HIS A 82 8.77 -0.87 4.55
N GLY A 83 9.68 -0.84 3.57
CA GLY A 83 10.55 -1.98 3.26
C GLY A 83 11.49 -2.34 4.41
N GLU A 84 12.09 -1.34 5.06
CA GLU A 84 12.97 -1.51 6.22
C GLU A 84 12.21 -2.11 7.41
N GLN A 85 11.04 -1.57 7.75
CA GLN A 85 10.19 -2.14 8.80
C GLN A 85 9.80 -3.60 8.53
N ARG A 86 9.57 -3.96 7.26
CA ARG A 86 9.23 -5.34 6.88
C ARG A 86 10.44 -6.26 6.94
N LEU A 87 11.61 -5.77 6.54
CA LEU A 87 12.87 -6.49 6.71
C LEU A 87 13.16 -6.76 8.19
N ASP A 88 13.01 -5.77 9.06
CA ASP A 88 13.20 -5.90 10.50
C ASP A 88 12.20 -6.88 11.14
N ALA A 89 10.97 -6.91 10.62
CA ALA A 89 9.95 -7.90 11.01
C ALA A 89 10.20 -9.31 10.42
N GLY A 90 11.25 -9.50 9.63
CA GLY A 90 11.66 -10.78 9.05
C GLY A 90 10.90 -11.19 7.79
N PHE A 91 10.21 -10.26 7.12
CA PHE A 91 9.48 -10.57 5.89
C PHE A 91 10.46 -10.95 4.78
N ASP A 92 10.14 -12.03 4.07
CA ASP A 92 10.74 -12.28 2.78
C ASP A 92 10.07 -11.43 1.67
N PHE A 93 10.71 -11.40 0.49
CA PHE A 93 10.22 -10.65 -0.65
C PHE A 93 8.82 -11.11 -1.13
N MET A 94 8.52 -12.40 -1.01
CA MET A 94 7.23 -12.95 -1.45
C MET A 94 6.09 -12.53 -0.51
N GLN A 95 6.37 -12.45 0.79
CA GLN A 95 5.47 -11.94 1.82
C GLN A 95 5.24 -10.44 1.63
N LEU A 96 6.30 -9.64 1.44
CA LEU A 96 6.18 -8.22 1.12
C LEU A 96 5.35 -7.99 -0.15
N SER A 97 5.63 -8.76 -1.21
CA SER A 97 4.83 -8.70 -2.45
C SER A 97 3.37 -9.12 -2.24
N ALA A 98 3.11 -10.09 -1.33
CA ALA A 98 1.75 -10.54 -1.00
C ALA A 98 0.92 -9.44 -0.34
N GLU A 99 1.54 -8.55 0.44
CA GLU A 99 0.87 -7.40 1.06
C GLU A 99 0.23 -6.48 0.00
N PHE A 100 0.96 -6.14 -1.06
CA PHE A 100 0.44 -5.31 -2.14
C PHE A 100 -0.66 -6.02 -2.95
N ARG A 101 -0.53 -7.34 -3.18
CA ARG A 101 -1.61 -8.13 -3.82
C ARG A 101 -2.87 -8.15 -2.97
N ALA A 102 -2.73 -8.29 -1.65
CA ALA A 102 -3.82 -8.23 -0.70
C ALA A 102 -4.51 -6.86 -0.73
N LEU A 103 -3.75 -5.77 -0.79
CA LEU A 103 -4.28 -4.40 -0.84
C LEU A 103 -5.08 -4.16 -2.09
N ARG A 104 -4.50 -4.48 -3.26
CA ARG A 104 -5.23 -4.39 -4.54
C ARG A 104 -6.53 -5.19 -4.50
N ALA A 105 -6.48 -6.42 -3.98
CA ALA A 105 -7.66 -7.27 -3.92
C ALA A 105 -8.72 -6.76 -2.93
N SER A 106 -8.30 -6.12 -1.82
CA SER A 106 -9.20 -5.51 -0.83
C SER A 106 -9.91 -4.28 -1.40
N VAL A 107 -9.19 -3.44 -2.16
CA VAL A 107 -9.78 -2.31 -2.89
C VAL A 107 -10.79 -2.76 -3.93
N LEU A 108 -10.52 -3.84 -4.68
CA LEU A 108 -11.40 -4.32 -5.75
C LEU A 108 -12.63 -5.12 -5.27
N ARG A 109 -12.66 -5.58 -4.02
CA ARG A 109 -13.77 -6.37 -3.46
C ARG A 109 -14.85 -5.54 -2.78
N LEU A 110 -14.50 -4.32 -2.38
CA LEU A 110 -15.40 -3.34 -1.79
C LEU A 110 -15.99 -2.46 -2.89
#